data_AF-A0A7U7C6U7-F1
#
_entry.id   AF-A0A7U7C6U7-F1
#
_cell.length_a   1.000
_cell.length_b   1.000
_cell.length_c   1.000
_cell.angle_alpha   90.00
_cell.angle_beta   90.00
_cell.angle_gamma   90.00
#
_symmetry.space_group_name_H-M   'P 1'
#
loop_
_entity.id
_entity.type
_entity.pdbx_description
1 polymer ?
#
loop_
_entity_poly.entity_id
_entity_poly.type
_entity_poly.pdbx_seq_one_letter_code
_entity_poly.pdbx_strand_id
1 'polypeptide(L)' 'MAHFMINPTKKLTTKHLFRTIWDDEEDMDESIVWVCISYLRQKLQAIQADISILGEKGGDFCLLQD' A
#
# COMPACT_ATOMS: atom_id res chain seq x y z
N MET A 1 5.41 6.20 -5.10
CA MET A 1 5.67 4.94 -4.37
C MET A 1 6.31 5.10 -2.99
N ALA A 2 7.11 6.14 -2.72
CA ALA A 2 7.79 6.30 -1.41
C ALA A 2 6.87 6.61 -0.22
N HIS A 3 5.66 7.15 -0.44
CA HIS A 3 4.75 7.55 0.63
C HIS A 3 4.21 6.40 1.49
N PHE A 4 4.28 5.15 1.01
CA PHE A 4 3.87 4.00 1.81
C PHE A 4 4.80 3.75 3.01
N MET A 5 6.07 4.12 2.89
CA MET A 5 7.11 3.81 3.88
C MET A 5 7.34 4.92 4.93
N ILE A 6 6.58 6.01 4.90
CA ILE A 6 6.85 7.22 5.72
C ILE A 6 5.97 7.31 6.98
N ASN A 7 4.98 6.42 7.16
CA ASN A 7 4.16 6.36 8.40
C ASN A 7 4.02 4.91 8.93
N PRO A 8 5.09 4.33 9.51
CA PRO A 8 4.91 3.13 10.34
C PRO A 8 3.89 3.47 11.46
N THR A 9 2.88 2.62 11.66
CA THR A 9 1.76 2.71 12.63
C THR A 9 0.48 3.47 12.27
N LYS A 10 0.35 4.16 11.12
CA LYS A 10 -0.95 4.73 10.71
C LYS A 10 -1.70 3.79 9.74
N LYS A 11 -2.98 3.53 10.04
CA LYS A 11 -3.91 2.91 9.09
C LYS A 11 -4.06 3.80 7.86
N LEU A 12 -3.69 3.30 6.69
CA LEU A 12 -3.85 4.01 5.42
C LEU A 12 -5.02 3.38 4.67
N THR A 13 -6.10 4.16 4.46
CA THR A 13 -7.27 3.69 3.72
C THR A 13 -6.95 3.59 2.23
N THR A 14 -7.61 2.66 1.52
CA THR A 14 -7.48 2.52 0.06
C THR A 14 -7.69 3.86 -0.66
N LYS A 15 -8.74 4.61 -0.28
CA LYS A 15 -9.04 5.94 -0.85
C LYS A 15 -7.96 6.99 -0.58
N HIS A 16 -7.38 7.00 0.62
CA HIS A 16 -6.31 7.93 0.95
C HIS A 16 -5.05 7.64 0.10
N LEU A 17 -4.72 6.37 -0.07
CA LEU A 17 -3.59 5.95 -0.91
C LEU A 17 -3.80 6.29 -2.38
N PHE A 18 -5.02 6.04 -2.87
CA PHE A 18 -5.40 6.38 -4.24
C PHE A 18 -5.20 7.88 -4.50
N ARG A 19 -5.83 8.74 -3.69
CA ARG A 19 -5.70 10.20 -3.81
C ARG A 19 -4.30 10.75 -3.59
N THR A 20 -3.47 10.09 -2.79
CA THR A 20 -2.12 10.61 -2.51
C THR A 20 -1.14 10.33 -3.66
N ILE A 21 -1.37 9.27 -4.44
CA ILE A 21 -0.42 8.79 -5.44
C ILE A 21 -0.95 8.93 -6.88
N TRP A 22 -2.27 8.92 -7.05
CA TRP A 22 -2.97 8.88 -8.34
C TRP A 22 -4.09 9.94 -8.45
N ASP A 23 -4.04 11.05 -7.70
CA ASP A 23 -5.12 12.07 -7.74
C ASP A 23 -5.35 12.66 -9.14
N ASP A 24 -4.28 12.78 -9.93
CA ASP A 24 -4.29 13.43 -11.25
C ASP A 24 -4.50 12.44 -12.41
N GLU A 25 -4.80 11.18 -12.13
CA GLU A 25 -4.90 10.12 -13.13
C GLU A 25 -6.38 9.78 -13.41
N GLU A 26 -6.92 10.33 -14.50
CA GLU A 26 -8.35 10.25 -14.82
C GLU A 26 -8.85 8.84 -15.20
N ASP A 27 -7.96 7.96 -15.68
CA ASP A 27 -8.29 6.61 -16.15
C ASP A 27 -8.00 5.50 -15.12
N MET A 28 -7.64 5.86 -13.89
CA MET A 28 -7.38 4.89 -12.82
C MET A 28 -8.46 4.93 -11.74
N ASP A 29 -8.70 3.77 -11.14
CA ASP A 29 -9.61 3.63 -10.00
C ASP A 29 -8.85 3.03 -8.79
N GLU A 30 -9.55 2.95 -7.66
CA GLU A 30 -8.99 2.42 -6.42
C GLU A 30 -8.45 0.97 -6.53
N SER A 31 -8.77 0.22 -7.60
CA SER A 31 -8.24 -1.13 -7.80
C SER A 31 -6.73 -1.16 -8.04
N ILE A 32 -6.13 -0.08 -8.56
CA ILE A 32 -4.67 0.02 -8.75
C ILE A 32 -3.92 -0.09 -7.43
N VAL A 33 -4.52 0.40 -6.34
CA VAL A 33 -3.95 0.33 -4.99
C VAL A 33 -3.69 -1.13 -4.62
N TRP A 34 -4.64 -2.03 -4.89
CA TRP A 34 -4.47 -3.45 -4.58
C TRP A 34 -3.35 -4.11 -5.38
N VAL A 35 -3.21 -3.76 -6.67
CA VAL A 35 -2.14 -4.27 -7.52
C VAL A 35 -0.78 -3.83 -6.98
N CYS A 36 -0.65 -2.55 -6.63
CA CYS A 36 0.58 -2.01 -6.05
C CYS A 36 0.91 -2.64 -4.69
N ILE A 37 -0.07 -2.82 -3.81
CA ILE A 37 0.13 -3.47 -2.51
C ILE A 37 0.57 -4.93 -2.68
N SER A 38 -0.08 -5.65 -3.59
CA SER A 38 0.27 -7.05 -3.89
C SER A 38 1.71 -7.15 -4.41
N TYR A 39 2.10 -6.23 -5.29
CA TYR A 39 3.46 -6.18 -5.81
C TYR A 39 4.51 -5.81 -4.74
N LEU A 40 4.21 -4.83 -3.89
CA LEU A 40 5.08 -4.45 -2.77
C LEU A 40 5.27 -5.61 -1.79
N ARG A 41 4.19 -6.34 -1.45
CA ARG A 41 4.26 -7.56 -0.62
C ARG A 41 5.20 -8.61 -1.22
N GLN A 42 5.07 -8.89 -2.51
CA GLN A 42 5.95 -9.83 -3.21
C GLN A 42 7.41 -9.38 -3.16
N LYS A 43 7.67 -8.07 -3.32
CA LYS A 43 9.03 -7.52 -3.21
C LYS A 43 9.61 -7.64 -1.80
N LEU A 44 8.84 -7.32 -0.76
CA LEU A 44 9.26 -7.46 0.63
C LEU A 44 9.58 -8.91 0.97
N GLN A 45 8.73 -9.84 0.54
CA GLN A 45 8.95 -11.27 0.70
C GLN A 45 10.22 -11.75 -0.01
N ALA A 46 10.48 -11.26 -1.24
CA ALA A 46 11.64 -11.65 -2.02
C ALA A 46 12.98 -11.26 -1.38
N ILE A 47 13.00 -10.19 -0.57
CA ILE A 47 14.20 -9.74 0.15
C ILE A 47 14.23 -10.20 1.62
N GLN A 48 13.26 -11.02 2.05
CA GLN A 48 13.10 -11.43 3.46
C GLN A 48 13.11 -10.22 4.41
N ALA A 49 12.38 -9.16 4.05
CA ALA A 49 12.30 -7.98 4.89
C ALA A 49 11.64 -8.33 6.24
N ASP A 50 12.11 -7.71 7.32
CA ASP A 50 11.50 -7.81 8.66
C ASP A 50 10.19 -7.01 8.78
N ILE A 51 9.56 -6.67 7.66
CA ILE A 51 8.34 -5.87 7.60
C ILE A 51 7.31 -6.48 6.65
N SER A 52 6.05 -6.37 7.06
CA SER A 52 4.89 -6.94 6.36
C SER A 52 3.78 -5.90 6.22
N ILE A 53 3.06 -5.93 5.08
CA ILE A 53 1.87 -5.09 4.85
C ILE A 53 0.61 -5.92 5.10
N LEU A 54 -0.16 -5.59 6.13
CA LEU A 54 -1.49 -6.18 6.39
C LEU A 54 -2.62 -5.39 5.73
N GLY A 55 -3.76 -6.03 5.52
CA GLY A 55 -4.97 -5.44 4.95
C GLY A 55 -5.53 -6.18 3.74
N GLU A 56 -6.80 -5.96 3.43
CA GLU A 56 -7.53 -6.59 2.34
C GLU A 56 -7.93 -5.58 1.24
N LYS A 57 -8.35 -6.08 0.08
CA LYS A 57 -8.74 -5.23 -1.05
C LYS A 57 -9.91 -4.32 -0.66
N GLY A 58 -9.73 -3.01 -0.82
CA GLY A 58 -10.72 -2.00 -0.43
C GLY A 58 -10.75 -1.66 1.07
N GLY A 59 -9.94 -2.34 1.88
CA GLY A 59 -9.80 -2.07 3.31
C GLY A 59 -8.72 -1.06 3.64
N ASP A 60 -8.34 -1.07 4.91
CA ASP A 60 -7.21 -0.30 5.44
C ASP A 60 -5.95 -1.16 5.42
N PHE A 61 -4.82 -0.51 5.15
CA PHE A 61 -3.51 -1.15 5.16
C PHE A 61 -2.65 -0.65 6.33
N CYS A 62 -1.80 -1.53 6.84
CA CYS A 62 -0.84 -1.23 7.91
C CYS A 62 0.50 -1.91 7.63
N LEU A 63 1.59 -1.21 7.94
CA LEU A 63 2.92 -1.80 8.04
C LEU A 63 3.12 -2.35 9.45
N LEU A 64 3.55 -3.61 9.55
CA LEU A 64 4.03 -4.24 10.76
C LEU A 64 5.50 -4.60 10.61
N GLN A 65 6.23 -4.53 11.70
CA GLN A 65 7.55 -5.12 11.84
C GLN A 65 7.39 -6.46 12.56
N ASP A 66 8.02 -7.50 12.03
CA ASP A 66 8.03 -8.84 12.63
C ASP A 66 8.98 -8.92 13.85
#